data_AF-A0A6P4JP58-F1
#
_entry.id   AF-A0A6P4JP58-F1
#
_cell.length_a   1.000
_cell.length_b   1.000
_cell.length_c   1.000
_cell.angle_alpha   90.00
_cell.angle_beta   90.00
_cell.angle_gamma   90.00
#
_symmetry.space_group_name_H-M   'P 1'
#
loop_
_entity.id
_entity.type
_entity.pdbx_description
1 polymer ?
#
loop_
_entity_poly.entity_id
_entity_poly.type
_entity_poly.pdbx_seq_one_letter_code
_entity_poly.pdbx_strand_id
1 'polypeptide(L)'
;MPVRLSSPQKLNNKAVLLLLTLILMGPTPAACENASCSFIEGHILEYVCHSTYAENIRYQHKDRIPAIGTPYAIWRRTDTNRPSYLLIAFYDSPLFSCYTVVLSNQQLYCDGRNYVLPDTMPAQLHCIDFPFHYTTDLYNTCAPSACDADSPPLSVAIAYMNENVKMTVEAGVCAKCSTAVLVLALVVTILQ
;
A
#
# COMPACT_ATOMS: atom_id res chain seq x y z
N MET A 1 31.68 27.62 46.95
CA MET A 1 30.38 27.81 46.27
C MET A 1 29.47 26.65 46.64
N PRO A 2 28.29 26.83 47.25
CA PRO A 2 27.43 25.73 47.61
C PRO A 2 26.52 25.34 46.43
N VAL A 3 26.45 24.05 46.12
CA VAL A 3 25.51 23.47 45.15
C VAL A 3 24.15 23.31 45.87
N ARG A 4 23.14 24.05 45.41
CA ARG A 4 21.74 23.84 45.83
C ARG A 4 21.24 22.54 45.21
N LEU A 5 20.92 21.54 46.03
CA LEU A 5 20.07 20.43 45.62
C LEU A 5 18.63 20.94 45.42
N SER A 6 18.08 20.73 44.24
CA SER A 6 16.67 21.01 43.93
C SER A 6 15.75 19.99 44.62
N SER A 7 14.65 20.51 45.17
CA SER A 7 13.58 19.78 45.85
C SER A 7 12.87 18.79 44.90
N PRO A 8 12.38 17.63 45.37
CA PRO A 8 11.62 16.70 44.53
C PRO A 8 10.27 17.29 44.14
N GLN A 9 10.01 17.38 42.83
CA GLN A 9 8.69 17.77 42.31
C GLN A 9 7.63 16.77 42.76
N LYS A 10 6.60 17.28 43.45
CA LYS A 10 5.43 16.52 43.90
C LYS A 10 4.62 16.10 42.66
N LEU A 11 4.78 14.85 42.25
CA LEU A 11 4.12 14.30 41.07
C LEU A 11 2.59 14.35 41.26
N ASN A 12 1.88 15.05 40.37
CA ASN A 12 0.44 15.29 40.49
C ASN A 12 -0.33 13.98 40.24
N ASN A 13 -0.94 13.42 41.29
CA ASN A 13 -1.66 12.14 41.25
C ASN A 13 -2.72 12.06 40.13
N LYS A 14 -3.30 13.20 39.70
CA LYS A 14 -4.24 13.26 38.58
C LYS A 14 -3.57 12.98 37.23
N ALA A 15 -2.36 13.50 37.03
CA ALA A 15 -1.57 13.25 35.82
C ALA A 15 -1.11 11.79 35.77
N VAL A 16 -0.74 11.20 36.92
CA VAL A 16 -0.38 9.78 37.05
C VAL A 16 -1.59 8.89 36.73
N LEU A 17 -2.76 9.21 37.27
CA LEU A 17 -3.99 8.46 37.00
C LEU A 17 -4.41 8.54 35.53
N LEU A 18 -4.27 9.72 34.90
CA LEU A 18 -4.56 9.91 33.47
C LEU A 18 -3.60 9.11 32.59
N LEU A 19 -2.31 9.10 32.92
CA LEU A 19 -1.29 8.31 32.23
C LEU A 19 -1.59 6.81 32.35
N LEU A 20 -1.97 6.34 33.54
CA LEU A 20 -2.38 4.96 33.77
C LEU A 20 -3.61 4.59 32.95
N THR A 21 -4.64 5.44 32.87
CA THR A 21 -5.82 5.17 32.04
C THR A 21 -5.51 5.12 30.55
N LEU A 22 -4.57 5.94 30.06
CA LEU A 22 -4.11 5.91 28.67
C LEU A 22 -3.31 4.65 28.34
N ILE A 23 -2.57 4.09 29.29
CA ILE A 23 -1.83 2.82 29.12
C ILE A 23 -2.79 1.62 29.16
N LEU A 24 -3.84 1.69 29.99
CA LEU A 24 -4.89 0.66 30.07
C LEU A 24 -5.80 0.63 28.84
N MET A 25 -6.00 1.77 28.16
CA MET A 25 -6.55 1.84 26.81
C MET A 25 -5.46 1.49 25.79
N GLY A 26 -4.96 0.24 25.85
CA GLY A 26 -4.03 -0.26 24.85
C GLY A 26 -4.57 -0.07 23.42
N PRO A 27 -3.69 -0.01 22.40
CA PRO A 27 -4.12 0.15 21.02
C PRO A 27 -5.11 -0.97 20.69
N THR A 28 -6.36 -0.60 20.40
CA THR A 28 -7.34 -1.57 19.93
C THR A 28 -6.83 -2.12 18.60
N PRO A 29 -6.68 -3.44 18.45
CA PRO A 29 -6.38 -4.00 17.15
C PRO A 29 -7.60 -3.75 16.27
N ALA A 30 -7.54 -2.70 15.44
CA ALA A 30 -8.45 -2.56 14.34
C ALA A 30 -8.00 -3.58 13.29
N ALA A 31 -8.79 -4.64 13.10
CA ALA A 31 -8.66 -5.47 11.92
C ALA A 31 -8.82 -4.55 10.70
N CYS A 32 -7.79 -4.47 9.86
CA CYS A 32 -7.90 -3.75 8.61
C CYS A 32 -8.94 -4.48 7.75
N GLU A 33 -9.99 -3.76 7.37
CA GLU A 33 -10.83 -4.19 6.25
C GLU A 33 -9.90 -4.32 5.03
N ASN A 34 -9.96 -5.45 4.33
CA ASN A 34 -9.16 -5.66 3.12
C ASN A 34 -9.43 -4.49 2.18
N ALA A 35 -8.40 -3.75 1.80
CA ALA A 35 -8.54 -2.61 0.91
C ALA A 35 -9.22 -3.09 -0.40
N SER A 36 -10.30 -2.40 -0.78
CA SER A 36 -11.03 -2.68 -2.01
C SER A 36 -10.32 -2.05 -3.20
N CYS A 37 -10.29 -2.75 -4.34
CA CYS A 37 -9.73 -2.23 -5.61
C CYS A 37 -10.71 -1.28 -6.33
N SER A 38 -11.59 -0.58 -5.60
CA SER A 38 -12.66 0.25 -6.15
C SER A 38 -12.17 1.39 -7.04
N PHE A 39 -10.90 1.80 -6.92
CA PHE A 39 -10.30 2.85 -7.76
C PHE A 39 -10.02 2.41 -9.21
N ILE A 40 -9.96 1.10 -9.50
CA ILE A 40 -9.86 0.55 -10.86
C ILE A 40 -11.04 -0.35 -11.27
N GLU A 41 -11.89 -0.74 -10.32
CA GLU A 41 -13.06 -1.58 -10.58
C GLU A 41 -13.96 -0.96 -11.67
N GLY A 42 -14.26 -1.75 -12.72
CA GLY A 42 -15.09 -1.33 -13.85
C GLY A 42 -14.45 -0.35 -14.82
N HIS A 43 -13.19 0.06 -14.61
CA HIS A 43 -12.49 0.99 -15.51
C HIS A 43 -11.63 0.27 -16.54
N ILE A 44 -11.47 0.88 -17.71
CA ILE A 44 -10.55 0.40 -18.75
C ILE A 44 -9.13 0.82 -18.39
N LEU A 45 -8.26 -0.17 -18.29
CA LEU A 45 -6.83 0.01 -18.10
C LEU A 45 -6.11 -0.31 -19.40
N GLU A 46 -5.28 0.59 -19.87
CA GLU A 46 -4.48 0.44 -21.10
C GLU A 46 -3.05 0.03 -20.74
N TYR A 47 -2.49 -0.86 -21.54
CA TYR A 47 -1.12 -1.34 -21.39
C TYR A 47 -0.11 -0.19 -21.44
N VAL A 48 0.83 -0.21 -20.49
CA VAL A 48 1.91 0.78 -20.41
C VAL A 48 3.23 0.15 -20.81
N CYS A 49 3.63 -0.93 -20.14
CA CYS A 49 4.95 -1.51 -20.30
C CYS A 49 5.04 -2.91 -19.68
N HIS A 50 6.10 -3.62 -20.04
CA HIS A 50 6.54 -4.88 -19.46
C HIS A 50 8.00 -4.75 -19.01
N SER A 51 8.36 -5.38 -17.91
CA SER A 51 9.75 -5.37 -17.42
C SER A 51 10.01 -6.56 -16.49
N THR A 52 11.18 -6.58 -15.87
CA THR A 52 11.60 -7.62 -14.92
C THR A 52 11.95 -7.01 -13.58
N TYR A 53 11.59 -7.70 -12.50
CA TYR A 53 11.77 -7.21 -11.15
C TYR A 53 13.25 -7.12 -10.79
N ALA A 54 13.73 -5.88 -10.65
CA ALA A 54 15.14 -5.59 -10.51
C ALA A 54 15.65 -5.73 -9.06
N GLU A 55 16.93 -6.08 -8.93
CA GLU A 55 17.59 -6.31 -7.65
C GLU A 55 17.64 -5.05 -6.75
N ASN A 56 17.82 -3.87 -7.35
CA ASN A 56 17.81 -2.60 -6.63
C ASN A 56 16.47 -2.32 -5.92
N ILE A 57 15.34 -2.60 -6.58
CA ILE A 57 13.99 -2.43 -6.01
C ILE A 57 13.82 -3.37 -4.81
N ARG A 58 14.32 -4.61 -4.92
CA ARG A 58 14.31 -5.58 -3.81
C ARG A 58 15.09 -5.08 -2.61
N TYR A 59 16.28 -4.53 -2.81
CA TYR A 59 17.09 -4.05 -1.68
C TYR A 59 16.50 -2.81 -1.00
N GLN A 60 15.95 -1.88 -1.79
CA GLN A 60 15.36 -0.65 -1.27
C GLN A 60 14.09 -0.92 -0.47
N HIS A 61 13.18 -1.72 -1.02
CA HIS A 61 11.85 -1.93 -0.43
C HIS A 61 11.73 -3.21 0.38
N LYS A 62 12.76 -4.08 0.37
CA LYS A 62 12.81 -5.37 1.07
C LYS A 62 11.62 -6.28 0.73
N ASP A 63 11.00 -6.09 -0.43
CA ASP A 63 9.91 -6.93 -0.89
C ASP A 63 10.44 -8.33 -1.22
N ARG A 64 9.82 -9.33 -0.59
CA ARG A 64 10.23 -10.73 -0.70
C ARG A 64 9.29 -11.55 -1.56
N ILE A 65 8.19 -10.95 -2.04
CA ILE A 65 7.13 -11.65 -2.76
C ILE A 65 7.60 -12.04 -4.17
N PRO A 66 7.95 -11.12 -5.08
CA PRO A 66 8.60 -11.45 -6.34
C PRO A 66 10.06 -11.84 -6.13
N ALA A 67 10.52 -12.88 -6.84
CA ALA A 67 11.93 -13.17 -6.98
C ALA A 67 12.59 -12.16 -7.93
N ILE A 68 13.89 -11.89 -7.78
CA ILE A 68 14.65 -11.09 -8.75
C ILE A 68 14.50 -11.71 -10.14
N GLY A 69 14.27 -10.88 -11.16
CA GLY A 69 14.04 -11.30 -12.54
C GLY A 69 12.59 -11.71 -12.85
N THR A 70 11.69 -11.72 -11.85
CA THR A 70 10.27 -12.02 -12.09
C THR A 70 9.67 -11.02 -13.08
N PRO A 71 9.01 -11.47 -14.16
CA PRO A 71 8.40 -10.56 -15.12
C PRO A 71 7.19 -9.87 -14.49
N TYR A 72 6.97 -8.61 -14.86
CA TYR A 72 5.77 -7.87 -14.52
C TYR A 72 5.31 -6.99 -15.69
N ALA A 73 4.01 -6.69 -15.71
CA ALA A 73 3.39 -5.79 -16.66
C ALA A 73 2.52 -4.76 -15.94
N ILE A 74 2.43 -3.56 -16.52
CA ILE A 74 1.69 -2.44 -15.96
C ILE A 74 0.61 -1.97 -16.93
N TRP A 75 -0.60 -1.78 -16.41
CA TRP A 75 -1.70 -1.08 -17.09
C TRP A 75 -2.11 0.17 -16.30
N ARG A 76 -2.56 1.20 -17.01
CA ARG A 76 -2.99 2.49 -16.46
C ARG A 76 -4.42 2.79 -16.87
N ARG A 77 -5.19 3.37 -15.94
CA ARG A 77 -6.55 3.83 -16.22
C ARG A 77 -6.58 4.94 -17.27
N THR A 78 -7.44 4.80 -18.28
CA THR A 78 -7.44 5.67 -19.48
C THR A 78 -8.17 7.01 -19.31
N ASP A 79 -9.06 7.12 -18.33
CA ASP A 79 -9.82 8.35 -18.04
C ASP A 79 -9.05 9.37 -17.17
N THR A 80 -7.77 9.08 -16.88
CA THR A 80 -6.86 10.00 -16.18
C THR A 80 -5.71 10.43 -17.06
N ASN A 81 -5.45 11.74 -17.12
CA ASN A 81 -4.34 12.30 -17.91
C ASN A 81 -2.94 11.96 -17.36
N ARG A 82 -2.84 11.61 -16.07
CA ARG A 82 -1.60 11.24 -15.39
C ARG A 82 -1.74 9.83 -14.82
N PRO A 83 -0.64 9.07 -14.65
CA PRO A 83 -0.71 7.78 -13.97
C PRO A 83 -1.09 8.04 -12.51
N SER A 84 -2.36 7.84 -12.17
CA SER A 84 -2.86 7.88 -10.78
C SER A 84 -3.35 6.51 -10.33
N TYR A 85 -3.80 5.69 -11.29
CA TYR A 85 -4.45 4.41 -11.03
C TYR A 85 -3.83 3.34 -11.92
N LEU A 86 -3.20 2.35 -11.30
CA LEU A 86 -2.45 1.31 -12.00
C LEU A 86 -2.92 -0.09 -11.60
N LEU A 87 -2.76 -1.03 -12.53
CA LEU A 87 -2.69 -2.46 -12.26
C LEU A 87 -1.27 -2.92 -12.58
N ILE A 88 -0.63 -3.62 -11.64
CA ILE A 88 0.66 -4.26 -11.83
C ILE A 88 0.45 -5.76 -11.67
N ALA A 89 0.71 -6.54 -12.73
CA ALA A 89 0.66 -7.99 -12.66
C ALA A 89 2.07 -8.56 -12.63
N PHE A 90 2.38 -9.35 -11.60
CA PHE A 90 3.61 -10.12 -11.47
C PHE A 90 3.39 -11.57 -11.85
N TYR A 91 4.48 -12.19 -12.32
CA TYR A 91 4.52 -13.55 -12.86
C TYR A 91 3.77 -13.63 -14.19
N ASP A 92 4.42 -14.26 -15.16
CA ASP A 92 3.90 -14.36 -16.53
C ASP A 92 2.53 -15.05 -16.51
N SER A 93 1.61 -14.52 -17.31
CA SER A 93 0.24 -15.01 -17.43
C SER A 93 -0.33 -14.59 -18.78
N PRO A 94 -1.46 -15.18 -19.22
CA PRO A 94 -2.09 -14.76 -20.48
C PRO A 94 -2.47 -13.27 -20.52
N LEU A 95 -2.58 -12.60 -19.36
CA LEU A 95 -2.78 -11.15 -19.28
C LEU A 95 -1.69 -10.33 -19.96
N PHE A 96 -0.46 -10.84 -20.05
CA PHE A 96 0.68 -10.11 -20.64
C PHE A 96 0.51 -9.88 -22.15
N SER A 97 -0.43 -10.60 -22.78
CA SER A 97 -0.80 -10.39 -24.19
C SER A 97 -1.95 -9.38 -24.39
N CYS A 98 -2.51 -8.83 -23.31
CA CYS A 98 -3.67 -7.93 -23.34
C CYS A 98 -3.25 -6.47 -23.53
N TYR A 99 -3.86 -5.80 -24.50
CA TYR A 99 -3.70 -4.36 -24.67
C TYR A 99 -4.57 -3.57 -23.69
N THR A 100 -5.79 -4.04 -23.44
CA THR A 100 -6.67 -3.48 -22.40
C THR A 100 -7.08 -4.52 -21.37
N VAL A 101 -7.21 -4.08 -20.13
CA VAL A 101 -7.66 -4.90 -19.00
C VAL A 101 -8.74 -4.17 -18.21
N VAL A 102 -9.76 -4.89 -17.77
CA VAL A 102 -10.81 -4.40 -16.86
C VAL A 102 -10.88 -5.32 -15.66
N LEU A 103 -10.85 -4.76 -14.45
CA LEU A 103 -11.19 -5.49 -13.22
C LEU A 103 -12.70 -5.43 -13.01
N SER A 104 -13.36 -6.58 -12.87
CA SER A 104 -14.77 -6.65 -12.47
C SER A 104 -15.01 -7.87 -11.58
N ASN A 105 -15.60 -7.65 -10.40
CA ASN A 105 -15.87 -8.68 -9.40
C ASN A 105 -14.62 -9.52 -9.07
N GLN A 106 -13.47 -8.85 -8.87
CA GLN A 106 -12.14 -9.46 -8.63
C GLN A 106 -11.61 -10.33 -9.79
N GLN A 107 -12.21 -10.25 -10.97
CA GLN A 107 -11.77 -10.95 -12.17
C GLN A 107 -11.21 -9.97 -13.20
N LEU A 108 -10.17 -10.38 -13.92
CA LEU A 108 -9.51 -9.58 -14.94
C LEU A 108 -9.98 -10.01 -16.33
N TYR A 109 -10.52 -9.04 -17.07
CA TYR A 109 -11.05 -9.21 -18.42
C TYR A 109 -10.13 -8.52 -19.41
N CYS A 110 -9.88 -9.16 -20.54
CA CYS A 110 -8.87 -8.75 -21.51
C CYS A 110 -9.52 -8.30 -22.83
N ASP A 111 -9.06 -7.19 -23.40
CA ASP A 111 -9.40 -6.74 -24.76
C ASP A 111 -10.91 -6.70 -25.07
N GLY A 112 -11.71 -6.26 -24.08
CA GLY A 112 -13.16 -6.17 -24.21
C GLY A 112 -13.90 -7.51 -24.29
N ARG A 113 -13.21 -8.63 -24.02
CA ARG A 113 -13.84 -9.96 -23.94
C ARG A 113 -14.74 -10.03 -22.71
N ASN A 114 -15.90 -10.65 -22.87
CA ASN A 114 -16.89 -10.86 -21.81
C ASN A 114 -16.69 -12.16 -21.02
N TYR A 115 -15.53 -12.80 -21.17
CA TYR A 115 -15.16 -14.00 -20.45
C TYR A 115 -13.76 -13.84 -19.87
N VAL A 116 -13.53 -14.46 -18.72
CA VAL A 116 -12.22 -14.52 -18.09
C VAL A 116 -11.36 -15.54 -18.85
N LEU A 117 -10.15 -15.15 -19.22
CA LEU A 117 -9.21 -16.09 -19.83
C LEU A 117 -8.84 -17.18 -18.82
N PRO A 118 -8.60 -18.42 -19.27
CA PRO A 118 -8.00 -19.44 -18.41
C PRO A 118 -6.70 -18.90 -17.80
N ASP A 119 -6.41 -19.24 -16.55
CA ASP A 119 -5.17 -18.88 -15.86
C ASP A 119 -4.91 -17.36 -15.73
N THR A 120 -5.97 -16.53 -15.81
CA THR A 120 -5.87 -15.08 -15.55
C THR A 120 -6.55 -14.64 -14.25
N MET A 121 -6.94 -15.60 -13.40
CA MET A 121 -7.34 -15.28 -12.03
C MET A 121 -6.08 -15.11 -11.19
N PRO A 122 -5.88 -13.94 -10.56
CA PRO A 122 -4.71 -13.74 -9.71
C PRO A 122 -4.79 -14.65 -8.49
N ALA A 123 -3.67 -15.28 -8.12
CA ALA A 123 -3.55 -16.00 -6.86
C ALA A 123 -3.70 -15.05 -5.67
N GLN A 124 -3.24 -13.81 -5.82
CA GLN A 124 -3.40 -12.74 -4.85
C GLN A 124 -3.60 -11.40 -5.54
N LEU A 125 -4.54 -10.60 -5.02
CA LEU A 125 -4.78 -9.24 -5.47
C LEU A 125 -4.68 -8.30 -4.26
N HIS A 126 -3.67 -7.43 -4.26
CA HIS A 126 -3.47 -6.43 -3.21
C HIS A 126 -3.86 -5.05 -3.72
N CYS A 127 -4.79 -4.39 -3.05
CA CYS A 127 -5.24 -3.06 -3.41
C CYS A 127 -4.58 -2.04 -2.48
N ILE A 128 -3.83 -1.09 -3.03
CA ILE A 128 -3.09 -0.08 -2.28
C ILE A 128 -3.56 1.29 -2.75
N ASP A 129 -4.39 1.96 -1.94
CA ASP A 129 -5.01 3.26 -2.25
C ASP A 129 -4.27 4.45 -1.62
N PHE A 130 -3.09 4.21 -1.07
CA PHE A 130 -2.23 5.22 -0.46
C PHE A 130 -0.87 5.31 -1.18
N PRO A 131 -0.19 6.48 -1.10
CA PRO A 131 1.10 6.66 -1.76
C PRO A 131 2.13 5.64 -1.27
N PHE A 132 2.72 4.88 -2.21
CA PHE A 132 3.75 3.90 -1.88
C PHE A 132 4.92 3.97 -2.86
N HIS A 133 6.11 4.36 -2.38
CA HIS A 133 7.29 4.57 -3.23
C HIS A 133 7.68 3.34 -4.06
N TYR A 134 7.46 2.14 -3.52
CA TYR A 134 7.70 0.89 -4.22
C TYR A 134 7.00 0.82 -5.59
N THR A 135 5.73 1.22 -5.66
CA THR A 135 4.98 1.16 -6.93
C THR A 135 5.39 2.26 -7.90
N THR A 136 5.80 3.42 -7.37
CA THR A 136 6.42 4.50 -8.16
C THR A 136 7.73 4.04 -8.78
N ASP A 137 8.58 3.34 -8.04
CA ASP A 137 9.87 2.85 -8.55
C ASP A 137 9.69 1.75 -9.61
N LEU A 138 8.71 0.85 -9.42
CA LEU A 138 8.30 -0.10 -10.45
C LEU A 138 7.84 0.60 -11.72
N TYR A 139 6.95 1.59 -11.60
CA TYR A 139 6.46 2.36 -12.74
C TYR A 139 7.60 3.09 -13.46
N ASN A 140 8.43 3.83 -12.73
CA ASN A 140 9.52 4.63 -13.30
C ASN A 140 10.60 3.79 -13.98
N THR A 141 10.79 2.54 -13.53
CA THR A 141 11.75 1.61 -14.15
C THR A 141 11.20 0.98 -15.44
N CYS A 142 9.88 0.89 -15.57
CA CYS A 142 9.21 0.17 -16.66
C CYS A 142 8.68 1.11 -17.76
N ALA A 143 8.04 2.21 -17.37
CA ALA A 143 7.38 3.12 -18.29
C ALA A 143 8.39 3.88 -19.17
N PRO A 144 8.01 4.25 -20.41
CA PRO A 144 8.88 5.06 -21.29
C PRO A 144 9.28 6.41 -20.69
N SER A 145 8.44 6.95 -19.80
CA SER A 145 8.66 8.20 -19.09
C SER A 145 8.32 8.02 -17.62
N ALA A 146 9.22 8.46 -16.75
CA ALA A 146 8.99 8.48 -15.30
C ALA A 146 7.86 9.46 -14.93
N CYS A 147 7.29 9.28 -13.74
CA CYS A 147 6.38 10.26 -13.14
C CYS A 147 7.09 11.59 -12.91
N ASP A 148 6.41 12.69 -13.23
CA ASP A 148 6.85 14.04 -12.85
C ASP A 148 6.84 14.20 -11.33
N ALA A 149 7.68 15.10 -10.79
CA ALA A 149 7.73 15.39 -9.36
C ALA A 149 6.38 15.84 -8.77
N ASP A 150 5.55 16.50 -9.59
CA ASP A 150 4.21 16.99 -9.21
C ASP A 150 3.09 16.00 -9.58
N SER A 151 3.43 14.73 -9.85
CA SER A 151 2.44 13.70 -10.14
C SER A 151 1.61 13.37 -8.90
N PRO A 152 0.30 13.10 -9.07
CA PRO A 152 -0.51 12.56 -7.98
C PRO A 152 0.06 11.21 -7.52
N PRO A 153 -0.18 10.83 -6.25
CA PRO A 153 0.26 9.53 -5.76
C PRO A 153 -0.43 8.39 -6.52
N LEU A 154 0.30 7.30 -6.69
CA LEU A 154 -0.19 6.10 -7.36
C LEU A 154 -1.05 5.27 -6.41
N SER A 155 -2.31 5.05 -6.77
CA SER A 155 -3.14 3.97 -6.23
C SER A 155 -3.00 2.76 -7.16
N VAL A 156 -2.69 1.60 -6.59
CA VAL A 156 -2.21 0.45 -7.37
C VAL A 156 -2.87 -0.83 -6.91
N ALA A 157 -3.38 -1.60 -7.85
CA ALA A 157 -3.70 -3.00 -7.64
C ALA A 157 -2.51 -3.86 -8.07
N ILE A 158 -2.02 -4.72 -7.17
CA ILE A 158 -0.92 -5.64 -7.44
C ILE A 158 -1.50 -7.05 -7.53
N ALA A 159 -1.47 -7.62 -8.72
CA ALA A 159 -1.90 -8.97 -9.01
C ALA A 159 -0.67 -9.90 -9.05
N TYR A 160 -0.64 -10.92 -8.19
CA TYR A 160 0.34 -11.99 -8.28
C TYR A 160 -0.31 -13.20 -8.95
N MET A 161 0.17 -13.55 -10.15
CA MET A 161 -0.48 -14.57 -11.00
C MET A 161 -0.05 -16.01 -10.68
N ASN A 162 0.94 -16.19 -9.81
CA ASN A 162 1.48 -17.51 -9.44
C ASN A 162 0.97 -17.95 -8.06
N GLU A 163 0.39 -19.15 -7.98
CA GLU A 163 -0.12 -19.76 -6.74
C GLU A 163 0.99 -20.15 -5.74
N ASN A 164 2.24 -20.31 -6.20
CA ASN A 164 3.38 -20.67 -5.35
C ASN A 164 3.89 -19.51 -4.49
N VAL A 165 3.26 -18.35 -4.57
CA VAL A 165 3.57 -17.20 -3.73
C VAL A 165 3.21 -17.52 -2.28
N LYS A 166 4.22 -17.89 -1.49
CA LYS A 166 4.07 -18.18 -0.05
C LYS A 166 3.69 -16.92 0.72
N MET A 167 2.54 -16.93 1.38
CA MET A 167 2.17 -15.86 2.29
C MET A 167 2.98 -15.92 3.59
N THR A 168 3.53 -14.77 3.99
CA THR A 168 3.79 -14.50 5.41
C THR A 168 2.52 -13.89 5.99
N VAL A 169 1.64 -14.72 6.54
CA VAL A 169 0.32 -14.33 7.08
C VAL A 169 0.40 -13.46 8.35
N GLU A 170 1.60 -13.10 8.83
CA GLU A 170 1.79 -12.40 10.11
C GLU A 170 2.20 -10.93 9.99
N ALA A 171 1.44 -10.13 9.25
CA ALA A 171 1.48 -8.67 9.39
C ALA A 171 0.12 -8.12 9.86
N GLY A 172 -0.42 -8.73 10.90
CA GLY A 172 -1.71 -8.37 11.50
C GLY A 172 -1.61 -7.35 12.64
N VAL A 173 -0.84 -6.26 12.49
CA VAL A 173 -0.98 -5.09 13.38
C VAL A 173 -0.66 -3.81 12.60
N CYS A 174 -1.70 -3.16 12.07
CA CYS A 174 -1.58 -1.77 11.67
C CYS A 174 -1.79 -0.90 12.91
N ALA A 175 -0.75 -0.17 13.33
CA ALA A 175 -0.89 0.88 14.30
C ALA A 175 -1.64 2.06 13.64
N LYS A 176 -2.97 2.11 13.77
CA LYS A 176 -3.66 3.39 13.62
C LYS A 176 -3.09 4.31 14.69
N CYS A 177 -2.57 5.47 14.29
CA CYS A 177 -2.21 6.53 15.21
C CYS A 177 -3.46 6.83 16.04
N SER A 178 -3.49 6.35 17.29
CA SER A 178 -4.66 6.43 18.14
C SER A 178 -5.01 7.91 18.29
N THR A 179 -6.29 8.25 18.11
CA THR A 179 -6.84 9.59 18.38
C THR A 179 -6.52 10.10 19.78
N ALA A 180 -6.06 9.22 20.68
CA ALA A 180 -5.43 9.56 21.95
C ALA A 180 -4.26 10.57 21.84
N VAL A 181 -3.48 10.58 20.74
CA VAL A 181 -2.38 11.54 20.56
C VAL A 181 -2.90 12.97 20.35
N LEU A 182 -4.03 13.14 19.65
CA LEU A 182 -4.70 14.44 19.49
C LEU A 182 -5.31 14.94 20.80
N VAL A 183 -5.84 14.04 21.62
CA VAL A 183 -6.39 14.38 22.95
C VAL A 183 -5.26 14.81 23.90
N LEU A 184 -4.09 14.16 23.86
CA LEU A 184 -2.91 14.57 24.65
C LEU A 184 -2.40 15.97 24.29
N ALA A 185 -2.38 16.32 23.00
CA ALA A 185 -1.99 17.66 22.56
C ALA A 185 -2.97 18.74 23.03
N LEU A 186 -4.28 18.46 23.01
CA LEU A 186 -5.33 19.35 23.50
C LEU A 186 -5.35 19.48 25.02
N VAL A 187 -5.08 18.41 25.77
CA VAL A 187 -5.10 18.46 27.23
C VAL A 187 -3.87 19.18 27.77
N VAL A 188 -2.70 19.06 27.14
CA VAL A 188 -1.49 19.79 27.55
C VAL A 188 -1.63 21.30 27.29
N THR A 189 -2.28 21.73 26.22
CA THR A 189 -2.53 23.17 25.96
C THR A 189 -3.60 23.77 26.87
N ILE A 190 -4.50 22.97 27.43
CA ILE A 190 -5.53 23.43 28.37
C ILE A 190 -5.03 23.42 29.84
N LEU A 191 -3.95 22.69 30.15
CA LEU A 191 -3.38 22.57 31.51
C LEU A 191 -2.10 23.39 31.76
N GLN A 192 -1.61 24.15 30.79
CA GLN A 192 -0.62 25.23 30.99
C GLN A 192 -1.30 26.54 31.36
#